data_AF-A0A2V5UX63-F1
#
_entry.id   AF-A0A2V5UX63-F1
#
_cell.length_a   1.000
_cell.length_b   1.000
_cell.length_c   1.000
_cell.angle_alpha   90.00
_cell.angle_beta   90.00
_cell.angle_gamma   90.00
#
_symmetry.space_group_name_H-M   'P 1'
#
loop_
_entity.id
_entity.type
_entity.pdbx_description
1 polymer ?
#
loop_
_entity_poly.entity_id
_entity_poly.type
_entity_poly.pdbx_seq_one_letter_code
_entity_poly.pdbx_strand_id
1 'polypeptide(L)'
;MLMVGGHALTITLVRHMIARIWHGWTKRADAKAYKEMLRDEISPSIAERRINGYRSAELFIRDNRELEFVTPLRLGSSVGRAVD
;
A
#
# COMPACT_ATOMS: atom_id res chain seq x y z
N MET A 1 -41.22 -11.99 -33.04
CA MET A 1 -40.93 -12.29 -31.63
C MET A 1 -39.86 -13.39 -31.59
N LEU A 2 -38.60 -13.02 -31.42
CA LEU A 2 -37.49 -13.96 -31.20
C LEU A 2 -36.66 -13.39 -30.04
N MET A 3 -36.50 -14.19 -29.00
CA MET A 3 -35.93 -13.79 -27.71
C MET A 3 -34.41 -13.61 -27.82
N VAL A 4 -33.92 -12.42 -27.45
CA VAL A 4 -32.50 -12.12 -27.31
C VAL A 4 -32.00 -12.72 -25.99
N GLY A 5 -31.28 -13.84 -26.06
CA GLY A 5 -30.59 -14.46 -24.92
C GLY A 5 -29.26 -13.75 -24.63
N GLY A 6 -29.30 -12.66 -23.86
CA GLY A 6 -28.11 -11.96 -23.39
C GLY A 6 -27.46 -12.71 -22.22
N HIS A 7 -26.43 -13.52 -22.49
CA HIS A 7 -25.53 -14.00 -21.44
C HIS A 7 -24.63 -12.84 -21.01
N ALA A 8 -25.01 -12.14 -19.93
CA ALA A 8 -24.14 -11.19 -19.28
C ALA A 8 -22.99 -11.96 -18.61
N LEU A 9 -21.84 -12.03 -19.28
CA LEU A 9 -20.62 -12.57 -18.72
C LEU A 9 -20.16 -11.63 -17.59
N THR A 10 -20.48 -11.95 -16.33
CA THR A 10 -19.95 -11.22 -15.18
C THR A 10 -18.47 -11.54 -15.06
N ILE A 11 -17.63 -10.72 -15.71
CA ILE A 11 -16.18 -10.77 -15.50
C ILE A 11 -15.92 -10.30 -14.07
N THR A 12 -15.69 -11.23 -13.14
CA THR A 12 -15.14 -10.90 -11.83
C THR A 12 -13.72 -10.39 -12.06
N LEU A 13 -13.54 -9.07 -12.11
CA LEU A 13 -12.23 -8.44 -12.12
C LEU A 13 -11.54 -8.77 -10.80
N VAL A 14 -10.65 -9.77 -10.81
CA VAL A 14 -9.72 -10.00 -9.71
C VAL A 14 -8.82 -8.77 -9.66
N ARG A 15 -9.02 -7.92 -8.64
CA ARG A 15 -8.16 -6.77 -8.42
C ARG A 15 -6.80 -7.29 -7.94
N HIS A 16 -5.77 -7.23 -8.78
CA HIS A 16 -4.43 -7.52 -8.32
C HIS A 16 -4.05 -6.49 -7.24
N MET A 17 -3.53 -6.97 -6.11
CA MET A 17 -3.07 -6.14 -5.02
C MET A 17 -1.56 -6.31 -4.90
N ILE A 18 -0.84 -5.20 -4.87
CA ILE A 18 0.62 -5.15 -4.75
C ILE A 18 0.96 -4.57 -3.37
N ALA A 19 1.82 -5.26 -2.63
CA ALA A 19 2.39 -4.74 -1.40
C ALA A 19 3.87 -4.45 -1.62
N ARG A 20 4.30 -3.21 -1.31
CA ARG A 20 5.73 -2.87 -1.21
C ARG A 20 6.11 -2.83 0.25
N ILE A 21 7.09 -3.64 0.64
CA ILE A 21 7.54 -3.73 2.03
C ILE A 21 8.85 -2.95 2.16
N TRP A 22 8.88 -2.00 3.09
CA TRP A 22 10.11 -1.31 3.49
C TRP A 22 10.55 -1.77 4.86
N HIS A 23 11.85 -1.96 5.00
CA HIS A 23 12.49 -2.25 6.28
C HIS A 23 13.39 -1.07 6.63
N GLY A 24 13.24 -0.55 7.86
CA GLY A 24 14.12 0.44 8.44
C GLY A 24 14.65 -0.08 9.76
N TRP A 25 15.94 0.14 10.04
CA TRP A 25 16.56 -0.22 11.32
C TRP A 25 17.12 1.01 11.98
N THR A 26 17.02 1.05 13.30
CA THR A 26 17.65 2.10 14.09
C THR A 26 18.04 1.60 15.48
N LYS A 27 18.95 2.33 16.12
CA LYS A 27 19.31 2.09 17.52
C LYS A 27 18.12 2.39 18.43
N ARG A 28 18.02 1.67 19.55
CA ARG A 28 16.98 1.87 20.57
C ARG A 28 16.85 3.33 21.01
N ALA A 29 17.98 4.02 21.18
CA ALA A 29 18.02 5.41 21.61
C ALA A 29 17.28 6.35 20.63
N ASP A 30 17.34 6.05 19.33
CA ASP A 30 16.79 6.89 18.26
C ASP A 30 15.40 6.42 17.79
N ALA A 31 14.94 5.26 18.28
CA ALA A 31 13.75 4.60 17.78
C ALA A 31 12.46 5.41 18.00
N LYS A 32 12.38 6.18 19.08
CA LYS A 32 11.23 7.06 19.32
C LYS A 32 11.14 8.15 18.24
N ALA A 33 12.23 8.87 18.02
CA ALA A 33 12.29 9.93 17.02
C ALA A 33 12.06 9.39 15.60
N TYR A 34 12.65 8.23 15.28
CA TYR A 34 12.44 7.59 13.98
C TYR A 34 10.98 7.17 13.76
N LYS A 35 10.32 6.63 14.79
CA LYS A 35 8.89 6.28 14.75
C LYS A 35 8.01 7.51 14.54
N GLU A 36 8.28 8.60 15.27
CA GLU A 36 7.54 9.87 15.17
C GLU A 36 7.65 10.45 13.76
N MET A 37 8.87 10.55 13.21
CA MET A 37 9.09 10.97 11.82
C MET A 37 8.32 10.10 10.81
N LEU A 38 8.35 8.77 10.96
CA LEU A 38 7.61 7.86 10.07
C LEU A 38 6.09 8.09 10.14
N ARG A 39 5.56 8.31 11.34
CA ARG A 39 4.13 8.45 11.60
C ARG A 39 3.60 9.83 11.20
N ASP A 40 4.33 10.89 11.55
CA ASP A 40 3.81 12.25 11.57
C ASP A 40 4.25 13.05 10.33
N GLU A 41 5.30 12.61 9.62
CA GLU A 41 5.81 13.29 8.43
C GLU A 41 5.75 12.41 7.18
N ILE A 42 6.35 11.21 7.24
CA ILE A 42 6.51 10.36 6.05
C ILE A 42 5.17 9.73 5.64
N SER A 43 4.43 9.12 6.56
CA SER A 43 3.16 8.46 6.21
C SER A 43 2.10 9.44 5.67
N PRO A 44 1.89 10.62 6.28
CA PRO A 44 0.98 11.63 5.75
C PRO A 44 1.42 12.14 4.37
N SER A 45 2.70 12.45 4.18
CA SER A 45 3.19 12.92 2.87
C SER A 45 2.97 11.88 1.76
N ILE A 46 3.08 10.57 2.03
CA ILE A 46 2.76 9.52 1.05
C ILE A 46 1.27 9.53 0.69
N ALA A 47 0.39 9.68 1.69
CA ALA A 47 -1.06 9.74 1.46
C ALA A 47 -1.45 10.98 0.65
N GLU A 48 -0.81 12.13 0.91
CA GLU A 48 -1.03 13.39 0.20
C GLU A 48 -0.64 13.34 -1.28
N ARG A 49 0.30 12.46 -1.66
CA ARG A 49 0.71 12.27 -3.06
C ARG A 49 -0.38 11.68 -3.95
N ARG A 50 -1.53 11.25 -3.40
CA ARG A 50 -2.70 10.71 -4.12
C ARG A 50 -2.32 9.69 -5.19
N ILE A 51 -1.39 8.79 -4.85
CA ILE A 51 -0.90 7.75 -5.76
C ILE A 51 -2.10 6.88 -6.17
N ASN A 52 -2.31 6.71 -7.48
CA ASN A 52 -3.42 5.90 -7.98
C ASN A 52 -3.33 4.47 -7.42
N GLY A 53 -4.43 4.00 -6.82
CA GLY A 53 -4.48 2.70 -6.18
C GLY A 53 -3.90 2.66 -4.77
N TYR A 54 -3.40 3.75 -4.18
CA TYR A 54 -3.01 3.76 -2.76
C TYR A 54 -4.18 3.34 -1.87
N ARG A 55 -3.93 2.36 -0.99
CA ARG A 55 -4.92 1.85 -0.02
C ARG A 55 -4.54 2.21 1.40
N SER A 56 -3.30 1.91 1.80
CA SER A 56 -2.83 2.11 3.17
C SER A 56 -1.31 2.00 3.26
N ALA A 57 -0.73 2.69 4.24
CA ALA A 57 0.60 2.44 4.77
C ALA A 57 0.45 2.10 6.27
N GLU A 58 0.94 0.94 6.67
CA GLU A 58 0.97 0.52 8.08
C GLU A 58 2.40 0.53 8.59
N LEU A 59 2.57 0.61 9.92
CA LEU A 59 3.86 0.59 10.56
C LEU A 59 3.90 -0.49 11.63
N PHE A 60 4.76 -1.48 11.44
CA PHE A 60 5.04 -2.54 12.39
C PHE A 60 6.42 -2.34 13.02
N ILE A 61 6.57 -2.74 14.28
CA ILE A 61 7.83 -2.62 15.02
C ILE A 61 8.20 -3.99 15.53
N ARG A 62 9.45 -4.41 15.30
CA ARG A 62 10.04 -5.62 15.86
C ARG A 62 11.23 -5.25 16.71
N ASP A 63 11.20 -5.70 17.96
CA ASP A 63 12.28 -5.47 18.94
C ASP A 63 13.25 -6.65 18.94
N ASN A 64 14.38 -6.50 18.26
CA ASN A 64 15.44 -7.52 18.11
C ASN A 64 16.79 -6.99 18.61
N ARG A 65 17.92 -7.17 17.91
CA ARG A 65 19.20 -6.55 18.29
C ARG A 65 19.17 -5.03 18.11
N GLU A 66 18.52 -4.58 17.04
CA GLU A 66 18.14 -3.20 16.76
C GLU A 66 16.62 -3.13 16.59
N LEU A 67 16.02 -1.95 16.70
CA LEU A 67 14.58 -1.82 16.42
C LEU A 67 14.38 -1.78 14.91
N GLU A 68 13.61 -2.74 14.44
CA GLU A 68 13.20 -2.84 13.04
C GLU A 68 11.79 -2.27 12.88
N PHE A 69 11.63 -1.43 11.87
CA PHE A 69 10.38 -0.84 11.44
C PHE A 69 10.04 -1.42 10.08
N VAL A 70 8.87 -2.05 9.97
CA VAL A 70 8.38 -2.64 8.71
C VAL A 70 7.16 -1.88 8.26
N THR A 71 7.23 -1.32 7.04
CA THR A 71 6.17 -0.50 6.47
C THR A 71 5.64 -1.15 5.19
N PRO A 72 4.58 -1.98 5.26
CA PRO A 72 3.89 -2.45 4.08
C PRO A 72 2.98 -1.35 3.51
N LEU A 73 3.26 -0.97 2.27
CA LEU A 73 2.48 -0.07 1.46
C LEU A 73 1.58 -0.89 0.52
N ARG A 74 0.26 -0.83 0.73
CA ARG A 74 -0.72 -1.53 -0.12
C ARG A 74 -1.21 -0.64 -1.25
N LEU A 75 -1.12 -1.17 -2.46
CA LEU A 75 -1.55 -0.56 -3.70
C LEU A 75 -2.49 -1.52 -4.43
N GLY A 76 -3.62 -1.01 -4.91
CA GLY A 76 -4.40 -1.68 -5.93
C GLY A 76 -3.67 -1.54 -7.27
N SER A 77 -3.61 -2.63 -8.05
CA SER A 77 -3.24 -2.53 -9.45
C SER A 77 -4.32 -1.72 -10.17
N SER A 78 -4.05 -0.44 -10.39
CA SER A 78 -4.51 0.17 -11.61
C SER A 78 -3.41 -0.15 -12.61
N VAL A 79 -3.53 -1.27 -13.34
CA VAL A 79 -2.90 -1.27 -14.66
C VAL A 79 -3.60 -0.12 -15.37
N GLY A 80 -2.92 1.02 -15.42
CA GLY A 80 -3.28 2.06 -16.35
C GLY A 80 -3.27 1.37 -17.70
N ARG A 81 -4.46 1.16 -18.27
CA ARG A 81 -4.57 1.05 -19.70
C ARG A 81 -4.01 2.39 -20.17
N ALA A 82 -2.76 2.38 -20.61
CA ALA A 82 -2.19 3.50 -21.34
C ALA A 82 -3.21 3.79 -22.42
N VAL A 83 -3.82 4.97 -22.35
CA VAL A 83 -4.63 5.47 -23.43
C VAL A 83 -3.70 5.56 -24.63
N ASP A 84 -4.12 4.83 -25.65
CA ASP A 84 -3.62 4.76 -27.01
C ASP A 84 -3.21 6.14 -27.57
#